data_AF-W4L8J3-F1
#
_entry.id   AF-W4L8J3-F1
#
_cell.length_a   1.000
_cell.length_b   1.000
_cell.length_c   1.000
_cell.angle_alpha   90.00
_cell.angle_beta   90.00
_cell.angle_gamma   90.00
#
_symmetry.space_group_name_H-M   'P 1'
#
loop_
_entity.id
_entity.type
_entity.pdbx_description
1 polymer ?
#
loop_
_entity_poly.entity_id
_entity_poly.type
_entity_poly.pdbx_seq_one_letter_code
_entity_poly.pdbx_strand_id
1 'polypeptide(L)'
;MLRKIKVRDIYSCATSYDKIKSQQIIESLYTDFTPWEGLLDFDSTLRAPNGKTIELRNDPAMIVGVANFQGMDVAIIAQQTPGNAQERRARNYGLVQAHGYGLALCMMRYAERYGLTLHTFVDTVGGDPFESSAADLQSWLIARCQARMLDLKTRSVSTIIGQGGQWWRYRFAVGPSPLYASPLHLFRHRARGMRSHFISQRQ
;
A
#
# COMPACT_ATOMS: atom_id res chain seq x y z
N MET A 1 -22.20 -11.67 -9.25
CA MET A 1 -22.11 -10.42 -10.05
C MET A 1 -21.64 -9.32 -9.10
N LEU A 2 -20.35 -8.96 -9.10
CA LEU A 2 -19.81 -7.93 -8.21
C LEU A 2 -20.30 -6.56 -8.70
N ARG A 3 -20.98 -5.83 -7.82
CA ARG A 3 -21.61 -4.52 -8.12
C ARG A 3 -20.49 -3.49 -8.29
N LYS A 4 -20.45 -2.78 -9.43
CA LYS A 4 -19.49 -1.67 -9.65
C LYS A 4 -19.66 -0.63 -8.53
N ILE A 5 -18.69 -0.57 -7.61
CA ILE A 5 -18.69 0.34 -6.46
C ILE A 5 -18.37 1.75 -6.97
N LYS A 6 -19.25 2.73 -6.72
CA LYS A 6 -18.96 4.13 -7.08
C LYS A 6 -18.08 4.76 -5.99
N VAL A 7 -17.29 5.78 -6.33
CA VAL A 7 -16.43 6.50 -5.36
C VAL A 7 -17.23 7.02 -4.15
N ARG A 8 -18.50 7.41 -4.35
CA ARG A 8 -19.42 7.77 -3.27
C ARG A 8 -19.71 6.62 -2.30
N ASP A 9 -19.81 5.39 -2.81
CA ASP A 9 -20.09 4.21 -1.99
C ASP A 9 -18.86 3.87 -1.12
N ILE A 10 -17.65 4.13 -1.65
CA ILE A 10 -16.40 4.06 -0.88
C ILE A 10 -16.43 5.03 0.30
N TYR A 11 -16.91 6.25 0.09
CA TYR A 11 -17.05 7.25 1.14
C TYR A 11 -18.03 6.81 2.25
N SER A 12 -19.20 6.26 1.89
CA SER A 12 -20.19 5.81 2.90
C SER A 12 -19.73 4.60 3.72
N CYS A 13 -18.96 3.69 3.11
CA CYS A 13 -18.50 2.49 3.80
C CYS A 13 -17.24 2.73 4.65
N ALA A 14 -16.45 3.77 4.36
CA ALA A 14 -15.30 4.14 5.20
C ALA A 14 -15.72 4.53 6.64
N THR A 15 -16.97 4.97 6.83
CA THR A 15 -17.60 5.28 8.13
C THR A 15 -18.40 4.13 8.75
N SER A 16 -18.54 2.99 8.06
CA SER A 16 -19.29 1.82 8.53
C SER A 16 -18.39 0.81 9.27
N TYR A 17 -18.99 -0.06 10.09
CA TYR A 17 -18.32 -1.26 10.60
C TYR A 17 -17.95 -2.23 9.47
N ASP A 18 -18.70 -2.19 8.36
CA ASP A 18 -18.46 -2.98 7.16
C ASP A 18 -17.58 -2.19 6.17
N LYS A 19 -16.28 -2.09 6.53
CA LYS A 19 -15.29 -1.34 5.76
C LYS A 19 -14.94 -2.05 4.46
N ILE A 20 -14.90 -1.32 3.35
CA ILE A 20 -14.41 -1.83 2.06
C ILE A 20 -12.93 -2.19 2.19
N LYS A 21 -12.58 -3.38 1.72
CA LYS A 21 -11.23 -3.91 1.78
C LYS A 21 -10.41 -3.51 0.55
N SER A 22 -9.10 -3.41 0.72
CA SER A 22 -8.17 -3.08 -0.37
C SER A 22 -8.40 -3.93 -1.61
N GLN A 23 -8.57 -5.24 -1.46
CA GLN A 23 -8.84 -6.14 -2.57
C GLN A 23 -10.11 -5.74 -3.36
N GLN A 24 -11.19 -5.40 -2.68
CA GLN A 24 -12.45 -5.00 -3.32
C GLN A 24 -12.30 -3.66 -4.06
N ILE A 25 -11.49 -2.74 -3.53
CA ILE A 25 -11.16 -1.47 -4.20
C ILE A 25 -10.35 -1.75 -5.47
N ILE A 26 -9.34 -2.63 -5.38
CA ILE A 26 -8.49 -3.00 -6.51
C ILE A 26 -9.34 -3.60 -7.63
N GLU A 27 -10.15 -4.61 -7.30
CA GLU A 27 -11.04 -5.30 -8.24
C GLU A 27 -12.11 -4.38 -8.87
N SER A 28 -12.51 -3.31 -8.17
CA SER A 28 -13.56 -2.40 -8.66
C SER A 28 -13.02 -1.25 -9.49
N LEU A 29 -11.84 -0.73 -9.17
CA LEU A 29 -11.30 0.51 -9.75
C LEU A 29 -10.19 0.27 -10.77
N TYR A 30 -9.51 -0.87 -10.72
CA TYR A 30 -8.36 -1.18 -11.56
C TYR A 30 -8.66 -2.38 -12.45
N THR A 31 -8.00 -2.44 -13.60
CA THR A 31 -8.06 -3.58 -14.51
C THR A 31 -6.67 -4.19 -14.68
N ASP A 32 -6.62 -5.43 -15.19
CA ASP A 32 -5.36 -6.08 -15.58
C ASP A 32 -4.32 -6.16 -14.44
N PHE A 33 -4.80 -6.38 -13.21
CA PHE A 33 -3.92 -6.51 -12.05
C PHE A 33 -2.99 -7.70 -12.21
N THR A 34 -1.70 -7.41 -12.27
CA THR A 34 -0.61 -8.39 -12.32
C THR A 34 0.13 -8.35 -10.98
N PRO A 35 0.10 -9.44 -10.19
CA PRO A 35 0.79 -9.50 -8.91
C PRO A 35 2.31 -9.48 -9.11
N TRP A 36 3.06 -9.12 -8.07
CA TRP A 36 4.51 -8.95 -8.13
C TRP A 36 5.26 -10.18 -8.67
N GLU A 37 4.76 -11.39 -8.43
CA GLU A 37 5.33 -12.65 -8.93
C GLU A 37 5.31 -12.74 -10.46
N GLY A 38 4.36 -12.06 -11.11
CA GLY A 38 4.20 -12.05 -12.56
C GLY A 38 4.90 -10.88 -13.25
N LEU A 39 5.56 -10.00 -12.50
CA LEU A 39 6.22 -8.82 -13.07
C LEU A 39 7.60 -9.18 -13.62
N LEU A 40 7.84 -8.79 -14.87
CA LEU A 40 9.16 -8.86 -15.50
C LEU A 40 10.17 -7.98 -14.74
N ASP A 41 11.39 -8.48 -14.54
CA ASP A 41 12.51 -7.77 -13.91
C ASP A 41 12.25 -7.24 -12.48
N PHE A 42 11.27 -7.84 -11.78
CA PHE A 42 11.00 -7.50 -10.39
C PHE A 42 12.05 -8.10 -9.46
N ASP A 43 12.76 -7.22 -8.72
CA ASP A 43 13.76 -7.62 -7.74
C ASP A 43 13.07 -8.08 -6.45
N SER A 44 12.91 -9.40 -6.28
CA SER A 44 12.35 -10.03 -5.09
C SER A 44 13.38 -10.28 -3.99
N THR A 45 14.56 -9.63 -4.07
CA THR A 45 15.62 -9.78 -3.06
C THR A 45 15.94 -8.47 -2.37
N LEU A 46 16.33 -8.54 -1.09
CA LEU A 46 16.80 -7.39 -0.32
C LEU A 46 18.10 -7.70 0.39
N ARG A 47 19.01 -6.72 0.41
CA ARG A 47 20.25 -6.82 1.19
C ARG A 47 20.05 -6.23 2.59
N ALA A 48 20.14 -7.07 3.60
CA ALA A 48 20.03 -6.69 5.00
C ALA A 48 21.28 -5.95 5.50
N PRO A 49 21.21 -5.24 6.64
CA PRO A 49 22.34 -4.49 7.20
C PRO A 49 23.56 -5.35 7.54
N ASN A 50 23.34 -6.61 7.90
CA ASN A 50 24.39 -7.59 8.17
C ASN A 50 25.05 -8.14 6.90
N GLY A 51 24.70 -7.62 5.72
CA GLY A 51 25.23 -8.04 4.42
C GLY A 51 24.54 -9.26 3.82
N LYS A 52 23.64 -9.94 4.56
CA LYS A 52 22.89 -11.11 4.08
C LYS A 52 21.83 -10.70 3.06
N THR A 53 21.68 -11.47 1.99
CA THR A 53 20.57 -11.34 1.05
C THR A 53 19.35 -12.10 1.59
N ILE A 54 18.20 -11.43 1.59
CA ILE A 54 16.90 -11.97 1.98
C ILE A 54 16.08 -12.14 0.70
N GLU A 55 15.59 -13.36 0.47
CA GLU A 55 14.59 -13.63 -0.55
C GLU A 55 13.19 -13.33 0.01
N LEU A 56 12.44 -12.50 -0.71
CA LEU A 56 11.10 -12.09 -0.31
C LEU A 56 10.09 -13.18 -0.67
N ARG A 57 9.09 -13.32 0.21
CA ARG A 57 8.00 -14.27 0.06
C ARG A 57 6.68 -13.51 0.07
N ASN A 58 5.65 -14.14 -0.49
CA ASN A 58 4.32 -13.56 -0.49
C ASN A 58 3.79 -13.40 0.95
N ASP A 59 3.20 -12.23 1.23
CA ASP A 59 2.56 -11.93 2.51
C ASP A 59 1.04 -11.77 2.26
N PRO A 60 0.19 -12.66 2.77
CA PRO A 60 -1.27 -12.60 2.57
C PRO A 60 -1.96 -11.32 3.08
N ALA A 61 -1.29 -10.55 3.96
CA ALA A 61 -1.75 -9.26 4.47
C ALA A 61 -1.30 -8.07 3.62
N MET A 62 -0.51 -8.29 2.56
CA MET A 62 -0.02 -7.26 1.64
C MET A 62 -0.30 -7.65 0.18
N ILE A 63 -0.93 -6.75 -0.56
CA ILE A 63 -1.14 -6.87 -2.00
C ILE A 63 -0.14 -5.95 -2.69
N VAL A 64 0.67 -6.52 -3.59
CA VAL A 64 1.68 -5.80 -4.36
C VAL A 64 1.59 -6.22 -5.83
N GLY A 65 1.57 -5.24 -6.74
CA GLY A 65 1.49 -5.53 -8.17
C GLY A 65 1.40 -4.28 -9.03
N VAL A 66 1.19 -4.47 -10.32
CA VAL A 66 0.89 -3.43 -11.31
C VAL A 66 -0.52 -3.64 -11.83
N ALA A 67 -1.24 -2.55 -12.09
CA ALA A 67 -2.55 -2.62 -12.71
C ALA A 67 -2.76 -1.41 -13.63
N ASN A 68 -3.81 -1.47 -14.44
CA ASN A 68 -4.25 -0.34 -15.23
C ASN A 68 -5.30 0.47 -14.46
N PHE A 69 -5.11 1.80 -14.43
CA PHE A 69 -6.07 2.76 -13.89
C PHE A 69 -6.34 3.83 -14.95
N GLN A 70 -7.56 3.82 -15.51
CA GLN A 70 -7.99 4.80 -16.52
C GLN A 70 -7.04 4.90 -17.73
N GLY A 71 -6.50 3.78 -18.20
CA GLY A 71 -5.58 3.73 -19.33
C GLY A 71 -4.12 4.03 -18.96
N MET A 72 -3.79 4.20 -17.68
CA MET A 72 -2.42 4.40 -17.19
C MET A 72 -1.98 3.21 -16.33
N ASP A 73 -0.78 2.71 -16.55
CA ASP A 73 -0.19 1.69 -15.70
C ASP A 73 0.27 2.31 -14.38
N VAL A 74 -0.14 1.66 -13.28
CA VAL A 74 0.13 2.10 -11.92
C VAL A 74 0.71 0.96 -11.10
N ALA A 75 1.60 1.31 -10.18
CA ALA A 75 2.07 0.41 -9.15
C ALA A 75 1.11 0.44 -7.96
N ILE A 76 0.79 -0.71 -7.39
CA ILE A 76 -0.12 -0.84 -6.24
C ILE A 76 0.61 -1.47 -5.05
N ILE A 77 0.45 -0.86 -3.88
CA ILE A 77 0.81 -1.44 -2.58
C ILE A 77 -0.39 -1.28 -1.66
N ALA A 78 -0.98 -2.38 -1.20
CA ALA A 78 -2.20 -2.31 -0.42
C ALA A 78 -2.20 -3.26 0.77
N GLN A 79 -2.47 -2.75 1.96
CA GLN A 79 -2.65 -3.59 3.14
C GLN A 79 -4.03 -4.22 3.11
N GLN A 80 -4.12 -5.50 3.44
CA GLN A 80 -5.37 -6.26 3.37
C GLN A 80 -5.74 -6.80 4.74
N THR A 81 -6.61 -6.07 5.45
CA THR A 81 -7.18 -6.56 6.71
C THR A 81 -8.30 -7.57 6.42
N PRO A 82 -8.39 -8.71 7.14
CA PRO A 82 -9.44 -9.72 6.94
C PRO A 82 -10.85 -9.14 7.11
N GLY A 83 -11.81 -9.63 6.32
CA GLY A 83 -13.22 -9.24 6.41
C GLY A 83 -14.03 -10.09 7.39
N ASN A 84 -13.69 -11.37 7.53
CA ASN A 84 -14.45 -12.34 8.32
C ASN A 84 -13.54 -13.18 9.23
N ALA A 85 -14.14 -13.96 10.13
CA ALA A 85 -13.40 -14.77 11.11
C ALA A 85 -12.57 -15.90 10.47
N GLN A 86 -12.96 -16.40 9.30
CA GLN A 86 -12.23 -17.45 8.57
C GLN A 86 -10.95 -16.89 7.94
N GLU A 87 -11.02 -15.69 7.35
CA GLU A 87 -9.89 -14.99 6.75
C GLU A 87 -8.86 -14.52 7.78
N ARG A 88 -9.23 -14.36 9.05
CA ARG A 88 -8.31 -13.86 10.10
C ARG A 88 -7.02 -14.67 10.16
N ARG A 89 -7.09 -16.00 10.20
CA ARG A 89 -5.87 -16.82 10.22
C ARG A 89 -5.14 -16.81 8.89
N ALA A 90 -5.89 -16.87 7.78
CA ALA A 90 -5.30 -16.91 6.44
C ALA A 90 -4.55 -15.63 6.07
N ARG A 91 -4.93 -14.48 6.64
CA ARG A 91 -4.33 -13.16 6.37
C ARG A 91 -3.53 -12.59 7.54
N ASN A 92 -2.96 -13.46 8.37
CA ASN A 92 -2.18 -13.08 9.55
C ASN A 92 -2.85 -11.98 10.41
N TYR A 93 -4.17 -12.05 10.57
CA TYR A 93 -4.98 -11.07 11.31
C TYR A 93 -4.92 -9.62 10.76
N GLY A 94 -4.41 -9.42 9.54
CA GLY A 94 -4.15 -8.10 8.95
C GLY A 94 -2.81 -7.49 9.39
N LEU A 95 -1.97 -8.27 10.06
CA LEU A 95 -0.63 -7.87 10.48
C LEU A 95 0.35 -8.19 9.34
N VAL A 96 0.84 -7.12 8.71
CA VAL A 96 1.87 -7.22 7.68
C VAL A 96 3.17 -7.68 8.31
N GLN A 97 3.79 -8.69 7.72
CA GLN A 97 5.07 -9.25 8.12
C GLN A 97 6.22 -8.52 7.45
N ALA A 98 7.45 -8.79 7.90
CA ALA A 98 8.68 -8.25 7.31
C ALA A 98 8.71 -8.39 5.77
N HIS A 99 8.41 -9.57 5.24
CA HIS A 99 8.41 -9.83 3.80
C HIS A 99 7.44 -8.93 3.03
N GLY A 100 6.25 -8.64 3.56
CA GLY A 100 5.30 -7.71 2.94
C GLY A 100 5.84 -6.28 2.84
N TYR A 101 6.51 -5.79 3.89
CA TYR A 101 7.22 -4.50 3.83
C TYR A 101 8.40 -4.53 2.86
N GLY A 102 9.11 -5.66 2.76
CA GLY A 102 10.17 -5.84 1.79
C GLY A 102 9.66 -5.76 0.35
N LEU A 103 8.55 -6.44 0.03
CA LEU A 103 7.90 -6.37 -1.27
C LEU A 103 7.43 -4.95 -1.59
N ALA A 104 6.85 -4.24 -0.60
CA ALA A 104 6.48 -2.84 -0.76
C ALA A 104 7.69 -1.95 -1.12
N LEU A 105 8.83 -2.15 -0.45
CA LEU A 105 10.08 -1.42 -0.75
C LEU A 105 10.58 -1.72 -2.18
N CYS A 106 10.55 -2.97 -2.60
CA CYS A 106 10.91 -3.36 -3.96
C CYS A 106 9.95 -2.77 -5.00
N MET A 107 8.65 -2.75 -4.71
CA MET A 107 7.64 -2.14 -5.59
C MET A 107 7.83 -0.63 -5.73
N MET A 108 8.23 0.08 -4.67
CA MET A 108 8.59 1.51 -4.76
C MET A 108 9.79 1.73 -5.69
N ARG A 109 10.82 0.87 -5.64
CA ARG A 109 11.96 0.91 -6.55
C ARG A 109 11.55 0.59 -7.99
N TYR A 110 10.69 -0.41 -8.16
CA TYR A 110 10.13 -0.78 -9.45
C TYR A 110 9.31 0.37 -10.07
N ALA A 111 8.41 0.97 -9.29
CA ALA A 111 7.60 2.10 -9.72
C ALA A 111 8.45 3.29 -10.18
N GLU A 112 9.55 3.59 -9.48
CA GLU A 112 10.49 4.62 -9.95
C GLU A 112 11.21 4.22 -11.24
N ARG A 113 11.69 2.98 -11.34
CA ARG A 113 12.44 2.50 -12.52
C ARG A 113 11.61 2.64 -13.79
N TYR A 114 10.33 2.28 -13.73
CA TYR A 114 9.41 2.30 -14.87
C TYR A 114 8.54 3.56 -14.93
N GLY A 115 8.74 4.54 -14.03
CA GLY A 115 7.97 5.78 -14.01
C GLY A 115 6.47 5.61 -13.70
N LEU A 116 6.08 4.51 -13.06
CA LEU A 116 4.69 4.21 -12.71
C LEU A 116 4.22 5.07 -11.55
N THR A 117 2.98 5.56 -11.62
CA THR A 117 2.38 6.24 -10.47
C THR A 117 2.08 5.22 -9.38
N LEU A 118 2.50 5.48 -8.15
CA LEU A 118 2.35 4.56 -7.02
C LEU A 118 1.04 4.85 -6.26
N HIS A 119 0.12 3.89 -6.23
CA HIS A 119 -1.12 3.95 -5.49
C HIS A 119 -1.00 3.07 -4.24
N THR A 120 -1.12 3.68 -3.06
CA THR A 120 -1.00 2.96 -1.79
C THR A 120 -2.29 2.99 -1.00
N PHE A 121 -2.74 1.83 -0.51
CA PHE A 121 -3.92 1.71 0.34
C PHE A 121 -3.54 1.27 1.75
N VAL A 122 -3.78 2.16 2.71
CA VAL A 122 -3.42 1.94 4.12
C VAL A 122 -4.64 1.45 4.88
N ASP A 123 -4.57 0.18 5.29
CA ASP A 123 -5.59 -0.55 6.04
C ASP A 123 -4.92 -1.44 7.09
N THR A 124 -4.24 -0.79 8.04
CA THR A 124 -3.51 -1.47 9.12
C THR A 124 -4.28 -1.37 10.43
N VAL A 125 -4.30 -2.49 11.17
CA VAL A 125 -4.70 -2.59 12.58
C VAL A 125 -3.53 -2.31 13.53
N GLY A 126 -2.30 -2.21 13.02
CA GLY A 126 -1.05 -2.11 13.77
C GLY A 126 0.10 -2.86 13.08
N GLY A 127 1.31 -2.75 13.63
CA GLY A 127 2.42 -3.63 13.27
C GLY A 127 2.32 -4.93 14.05
N ASP A 128 2.83 -6.02 13.46
CA ASP A 128 2.94 -7.32 14.12
C ASP A 128 3.80 -7.22 15.40
N PRO A 129 3.23 -7.42 16.61
CA PRO A 129 3.93 -7.22 17.87
C PRO A 129 4.70 -8.47 18.34
N PHE A 130 4.71 -9.56 17.56
CA PHE A 130 5.34 -10.81 17.98
C PHE A 130 6.88 -10.75 17.91
N GLU A 131 7.54 -11.54 18.76
CA GLU A 131 9.01 -11.60 18.82
C GLU A 131 9.65 -12.06 17.50
N SER A 132 8.95 -12.92 16.74
CA SER A 132 9.35 -13.32 15.39
C SER A 132 9.52 -12.13 14.45
N SER A 133 8.67 -11.11 14.57
CA SER A 133 8.74 -9.89 13.77
C SER A 133 9.97 -9.02 14.10
N ALA A 134 10.44 -9.05 15.35
CA ALA A 134 11.67 -8.38 15.74
C ALA A 134 12.90 -9.09 15.14
N ALA A 135 12.90 -10.43 15.08
CA ALA A 135 13.96 -11.22 14.47
C ALA A 135 14.03 -11.03 12.94
N ASP A 136 12.90 -10.80 12.29
CA ASP A 136 12.79 -10.67 10.83
C ASP A 136 13.07 -9.25 10.29
N LEU A 137 13.69 -8.38 11.09
CA LEU A 137 14.06 -7.01 10.69
C LEU A 137 12.85 -6.13 10.30
N GLN A 138 11.66 -6.40 10.83
CA GLN A 138 10.45 -5.67 10.46
C GLN A 138 10.56 -4.16 10.73
N SER A 139 11.13 -3.76 11.86
CA SER A 139 11.35 -2.35 12.22
C SER A 139 12.26 -1.65 11.20
N TRP A 140 13.33 -2.32 10.77
CA TRP A 140 14.24 -1.83 9.74
C TRP A 140 13.55 -1.67 8.39
N LEU A 141 12.72 -2.64 7.98
CA LEU A 141 11.96 -2.58 6.72
C LEU A 141 10.89 -1.48 6.73
N ILE A 142 10.19 -1.29 7.86
CA ILE A 142 9.24 -0.18 8.01
C ILE A 142 9.97 1.16 7.89
N ALA A 143 11.09 1.34 8.60
CA ALA A 143 11.89 2.57 8.53
C ALA A 143 12.41 2.82 7.11
N ARG A 144 12.85 1.77 6.39
CA ARG A 144 13.28 1.87 4.99
C ARG A 144 12.14 2.22 4.04
N CYS A 145 10.95 1.65 4.22
CA CYS A 145 9.77 2.01 3.44
C CYS A 145 9.41 3.49 3.64
N GLN A 146 9.41 3.97 4.88
CA GLN A 146 9.14 5.38 5.19
C GLN A 146 10.18 6.31 4.56
N ALA A 147 11.47 6.01 4.75
CA ALA A 147 12.54 6.78 4.14
C ALA A 147 12.43 6.79 2.61
N ARG A 148 12.08 5.65 2.01
CA ARG A 148 11.91 5.53 0.56
C ARG A 148 10.71 6.30 0.03
N MET A 149 9.59 6.30 0.75
CA MET A 149 8.41 7.09 0.40
C MET A 149 8.70 8.60 0.43
N LEU A 150 9.56 9.06 1.35
CA LEU A 150 9.98 10.47 1.42
C LEU A 150 10.88 10.88 0.24
N ASP A 151 11.70 9.97 -0.27
CA ASP A 151 12.62 10.19 -1.39
C ASP A 151 12.06 9.71 -2.74
N LEU A 152 10.76 9.40 -2.81
CA LEU A 152 10.16 8.81 -4.00
C LEU A 152 10.09 9.83 -5.15
N LYS A 153 10.71 9.50 -6.29
CA LYS A 153 10.79 10.34 -7.49
C LYS A 153 9.57 10.24 -8.39
N THR A 154 8.85 9.12 -8.33
CA THR A 154 7.59 8.97 -9.05
C THR A 154 6.42 9.61 -8.29
N ARG A 155 5.31 9.86 -8.98
CA ARG A 155 4.08 10.36 -8.34
C ARG A 155 3.51 9.27 -7.44
N SER A 156 3.06 9.65 -6.25
CA SER A 156 2.36 8.74 -5.35
C SER A 156 1.05 9.31 -4.83
N VAL A 157 0.10 8.42 -4.63
CA VAL A 157 -1.21 8.68 -4.05
C VAL A 157 -1.43 7.70 -2.91
N SER A 158 -1.57 8.22 -1.69
CA SER A 158 -1.87 7.40 -0.52
C SER A 158 -3.30 7.63 -0.05
N THR A 159 -4.06 6.54 0.06
CA THR A 159 -5.44 6.53 0.55
C THR A 159 -5.52 5.68 1.80
N ILE A 160 -5.97 6.29 2.89
CA ILE A 160 -6.28 5.57 4.13
C ILE A 160 -7.71 5.08 4.01
N ILE A 161 -7.92 3.77 4.12
CA ILE A 161 -9.26 3.14 4.00
C ILE A 161 -9.65 2.38 5.27
N GLY A 162 -8.68 2.12 6.15
CA GLY A 162 -8.83 1.30 7.34
C GLY A 162 -8.92 2.07 8.65
N GLN A 163 -8.51 1.44 9.75
CA GLN A 163 -8.27 2.19 10.99
C GLN A 163 -7.04 3.08 10.87
N GLY A 164 -5.99 2.65 10.17
CA GLY A 164 -4.66 3.23 10.34
C GLY A 164 -4.14 2.86 11.75
N GLY A 165 -2.84 2.63 11.91
CA GLY A 165 -2.29 2.26 13.21
C GLY A 165 -2.37 3.42 14.21
N GLN A 166 -2.43 3.12 15.51
CA GLN A 166 -2.62 4.06 16.64
C GLN A 166 -1.73 5.33 16.60
N TRP A 167 -0.63 5.31 15.83
CA TRP A 167 0.28 6.42 15.54
C TRP A 167 -0.35 7.66 14.86
N TRP A 168 -1.41 7.54 14.06
CA TRP A 168 -2.08 8.74 13.50
C TRP A 168 -3.04 9.40 14.49
N ARG A 169 -3.58 8.63 15.46
CA ARG A 169 -4.54 9.14 16.46
C ARG A 169 -3.89 10.15 17.41
N TYR A 170 -2.59 10.02 17.66
CA TYR A 170 -1.83 10.92 18.52
C TYR A 170 -1.24 12.15 17.81
N ARG A 171 -1.20 12.19 16.47
CA ARG A 171 -0.65 13.34 15.72
C ARG A 171 -1.61 14.55 15.69
N PHE A 172 -2.88 14.36 16.05
CA PHE A 172 -3.90 15.42 16.10
C PHE A 172 -4.45 15.71 17.51
N ALA A 173 -3.91 15.07 18.56
CA ALA A 173 -4.44 15.18 19.93
C ALA A 173 -3.75 16.25 20.80
N VAL A 174 -3.38 17.39 20.22
CA VAL A 174 -2.98 18.59 20.98
C VAL A 174 -3.97 19.71 20.68
N GLY A 175 -5.11 19.68 21.37
CA GLY A 175 -6.17 20.68 21.28
C GLY A 175 -7.41 20.21 22.05
N PRO A 176 -8.07 21.07 22.86
CA PRO A 176 -9.15 20.62 23.72
C PRO A 176 -10.44 20.51 22.91
N SER A 177 -10.69 19.36 22.28
CA SER A 177 -12.02 18.81 21.91
C SER A 177 -11.84 17.58 21.00
N PRO A 178 -12.35 16.38 21.35
CA PRO A 178 -12.24 15.20 20.51
C PRO A 178 -13.35 15.22 19.44
N LEU A 179 -13.16 16.00 18.39
CA LEU A 179 -13.97 15.85 17.17
C LEU A 179 -13.34 14.74 16.33
N TYR A 180 -14.05 13.61 16.27
CA TYR A 180 -13.74 12.44 15.44
C TYR A 180 -13.48 12.87 13.98
N ALA A 181 -12.23 12.74 13.54
CA ALA A 181 -11.80 13.13 12.19
C ALA A 181 -12.17 12.06 11.14
N SER A 182 -12.69 12.52 10.01
CA SER A 182 -13.12 11.75 8.85
C SER A 182 -12.01 10.88 8.21
N PRO A 183 -12.31 9.65 7.75
CA PRO A 183 -11.29 8.69 7.29
C PRO A 183 -10.96 8.75 5.79
N LEU A 184 -10.89 9.93 5.16
CA LEU A 184 -10.31 10.07 3.81
C LEU A 184 -9.32 11.23 3.78
N HIS A 185 -8.06 10.92 4.08
CA HIS A 185 -6.95 11.84 3.84
C HIS A 185 -6.20 11.34 2.61
N LEU A 186 -6.40 12.03 1.49
CA LEU A 186 -5.65 11.84 0.25
C LEU A 186 -4.33 12.61 0.39
N PHE A 187 -3.23 11.92 0.71
CA PHE A 187 -1.92 12.54 0.68
C PHE A 187 -1.38 12.52 -0.75
N ARG A 188 -1.28 13.71 -1.36
CA ARG A 188 -0.64 13.91 -2.67
C ARG A 188 0.79 14.38 -2.45
N HIS A 189 1.76 13.48 -2.59
CA HIS A 189 3.16 13.88 -2.68
C HIS A 189 3.47 14.31 -4.12
N ARG A 190 3.76 15.60 -4.31
CA ARG A 190 4.17 16.16 -5.61
C ARG A 190 5.70 16.08 -5.69
N ALA A 191 6.24 15.17 -6.50
CA ALA A 191 7.65 15.17 -6.85
C ALA A 191 8.01 16.52 -7.50
N ARG A 192 9.03 17.21 -6.97
CA ARG A 192 9.53 18.47 -7.53
C ARG A 192 10.26 18.16 -8.85
N GLY A 193 9.72 18.70 -9.94
CA GLY A 193 10.43 18.88 -11.20
C GLY A 193 10.45 17.67 -12.13
N MET A 194 9.60 17.68 -13.16
CA MET A 194 10.03 17.43 -14.55
C MET A 194 8.95 17.84 -15.53
N ARG A 195 9.42 18.43 -16.63
CA ARG A 195 8.68 19.17 -17.65
C ARG A 195 7.78 18.26 -18.48
N SER A 196 6.65 18.83 -18.90
CA SER A 196 5.77 18.33 -19.96
C SER A 196 6.56 17.87 -21.19
N HIS A 197 6.40 16.61 -21.58
CA HIS A 197 6.59 16.18 -22.97
C HIS A 197 5.35 15.40 -23.39
N PHE A 198 4.59 16.06 -24.28
CA PHE A 198 3.64 15.47 -25.20
C PHE A 198 4.33 14.31 -25.94
N ILE A 199 3.69 13.14 -25.98
CA ILE A 199 3.93 12.19 -27.07
C ILE A 199 2.67 12.19 -27.92
N SER A 200 2.82 12.89 -29.04
CA SER A 200 1.96 12.90 -30.20
C SER A 200 2.43 11.81 -31.17
N GLN A 201 1.46 11.19 -31.85
CA GLN A 201 1.55 10.34 -33.05
C GLN A 201 2.01 8.88 -32.91
N ARG A 202 1.14 7.96 -33.34
CA ARG A 202 1.17 7.25 -34.64
C ARG A 202 -0.26 6.69 -34.88
N GLN A 203 -0.94 7.18 -35.91
CA GLN A 203 -1.22 6.51 -37.20
C GLN A 203 -2.10 5.26 -37.05
#